data_AF-A0A4V3HQS3-F1
#
_entry.id   AF-A0A4V3HQS3-F1
#
_cell.length_a   1.000
_cell.length_b   1.000
_cell.length_c   1.000
_cell.angle_alpha   90.00
_cell.angle_beta   90.00
_cell.angle_gamma   90.00
#
_symmetry.space_group_name_H-M   'P 1'
#
loop_
_entity.id
_entity.type
_entity.pdbx_description
1 polymer ?
#
loop_
_entity_poly.entity_id
_entity_poly.type
_entity_poly.pdbx_seq_one_letter_code
_entity_poly.pdbx_strand_id
1 'polypeptide(L)'
;MGKDLNSRQLELFADDEGEGSLDSGYTTRHNGSATPRVHTEKPSHDYIQTGRSLQAAGIDEEDKSFKRHRDSCDYLDDELAGMTYAMLRHQSFDDDPLKKVLQPATPLTGDTLQAKLEHFKGQREADQQKFFTQMNVSDWQRSGDWLLDRFGEVAQKLKESRKSKRDLVDQFESEISSREETVRQQTESITKKLGKIKHKGEDMLADKEI
;
A
#
# COMPACT_ATOMS: atom_id res chain seq x y z
N MET A 1 69.89 -16.28 17.07
CA MET A 1 70.53 -15.15 17.79
C MET A 1 69.68 -13.93 17.53
N GLY A 2 69.08 -13.24 18.49
CA GLY A 2 69.38 -13.16 19.92
C GLY A 2 69.61 -11.69 20.28
N LYS A 3 68.94 -11.27 21.36
CA LYS A 3 69.16 -10.05 22.17
C LYS A 3 68.52 -8.77 21.61
N ASP A 4 67.53 -8.14 22.22
CA ASP A 4 67.24 -7.77 23.63
C ASP A 4 67.59 -6.30 23.95
N LEU A 5 66.62 -5.67 24.64
CA LEU A 5 66.73 -4.64 25.68
C LEU A 5 66.92 -3.17 25.23
N ASN A 6 65.99 -2.24 25.44
CA ASN A 6 65.28 -1.76 26.66
C ASN A 6 65.94 -0.48 27.22
N SER A 7 65.13 0.57 27.41
CA SER A 7 65.28 1.63 28.42
C SER A 7 63.90 2.34 28.51
N ARG A 8 63.01 1.95 29.43
CA ARG A 8 62.88 2.33 30.86
C ARG A 8 62.45 3.78 31.11
N GLN A 9 61.22 3.93 31.64
CA GLN A 9 60.76 4.66 32.85
C GLN A 9 59.26 4.98 32.63
N LEU A 10 58.26 4.45 33.34
CA LEU A 10 57.94 4.35 34.78
C LEU A 10 57.53 5.70 35.41
N GLU A 11 56.45 5.67 36.22
CA GLU A 11 55.72 6.73 36.99
C GLU A 11 54.38 7.10 36.32
N LEU A 12 53.17 6.69 36.76
CA LEU A 12 52.56 6.35 38.06
C LEU A 12 52.31 7.57 38.99
N PHE A 13 51.01 7.89 39.12
CA PHE A 13 50.30 8.75 40.08
C PHE A 13 50.32 10.29 39.92
N ALA A 14 49.11 10.83 39.72
CA ALA A 14 48.66 12.06 40.38
C ALA A 14 47.15 11.95 40.61
N ASP A 15 46.79 11.73 41.86
CA ASP A 15 45.44 11.89 42.39
C ASP A 15 45.06 13.39 42.34
N ASP A 16 43.84 13.70 41.90
CA ASP A 16 43.25 15.02 42.10
C ASP A 16 41.90 14.83 42.79
N GLU A 17 41.94 14.98 44.11
CA GLU A 17 40.81 15.10 45.03
C GLU A 17 40.14 16.47 44.78
N GLY A 18 38.97 16.47 44.14
CA GLY A 18 38.14 17.65 43.95
C GLY A 18 36.92 17.61 44.87
N GLU A 19 36.94 18.46 45.90
CA GLU A 19 35.92 18.65 46.92
C GLU A 19 34.48 18.87 46.40
N GLY A 20 33.53 18.47 47.24
CA GLY A 20 32.10 18.62 46.98
C GLY A 20 31.62 20.07 46.94
N SER A 21 30.68 20.34 46.04
CA SER A 21 29.78 21.48 46.13
C SER A 21 28.36 21.02 45.79
N LEU A 22 27.54 20.91 46.84
CA LEU A 22 26.09 20.76 46.77
C LEU A 22 25.50 22.17 46.68
N ASP A 23 25.11 22.63 45.50
CA ASP A 23 24.00 23.57 45.36
C ASP A 23 23.42 23.59 43.94
N SER A 24 22.14 23.92 43.88
CA SER A 24 21.44 24.54 42.74
C SER A 24 20.69 23.64 41.74
N GLY A 25 19.45 23.33 42.13
CA GLY A 25 18.28 23.73 41.33
C GLY A 25 17.96 22.97 40.04
N TYR A 26 17.49 21.72 40.14
CA TYR A 26 16.70 21.11 39.05
C TYR A 26 15.20 21.29 39.30
N THR A 27 14.62 22.36 38.73
CA THR A 27 13.28 22.27 38.16
C THR A 27 13.43 22.40 36.65
N THR A 28 13.12 21.34 35.91
CA THR A 28 12.39 21.38 34.64
C THR A 28 12.19 19.94 34.16
N ARG A 29 10.92 19.53 34.18
CA ARG A 29 10.43 18.33 33.51
C ARG A 29 10.78 18.41 32.02
N HIS A 30 11.43 17.38 31.48
CA HIS A 30 11.35 17.09 30.06
C HIS A 30 10.58 15.79 29.86
N ASN A 31 9.43 15.96 29.18
CA ASN A 31 8.56 14.91 28.66
C ASN A 31 9.37 13.84 27.92
N GLY A 32 8.98 12.58 28.11
CA GLY A 32 9.44 11.47 27.27
C GLY A 32 9.08 11.77 25.82
N SER A 33 10.10 11.79 24.95
CA SER A 33 9.91 11.93 23.52
C SER A 33 9.36 10.62 22.96
N ALA A 34 8.07 10.70 22.65
CA ALA A 34 7.33 9.78 21.83
C ALA A 34 8.08 9.46 20.52
N THR A 35 7.95 8.20 20.08
CA THR A 35 8.10 7.81 18.67
C THR A 35 7.35 8.78 17.76
N PRO A 36 7.89 9.21 16.60
CA PRO A 36 7.10 9.96 15.64
C PRO A 36 6.03 9.03 15.05
N ARG A 37 4.80 9.16 15.56
CA ARG A 37 3.61 8.61 14.91
C ARG A 37 3.31 9.51 13.72
N VAL A 38 3.49 8.98 12.51
CA VAL A 38 3.02 9.63 11.29
C VAL A 38 1.53 9.92 11.44
N HIS A 39 1.15 11.20 11.31
CA HIS A 39 -0.24 11.61 11.16
C HIS A 39 -0.73 11.11 9.80
N THR A 40 -1.29 9.91 9.77
CA THR A 40 -2.31 9.60 8.77
C THR A 40 -3.59 10.27 9.26
N GLU A 41 -4.02 11.35 8.61
CA GLU A 41 -5.41 11.77 8.69
C GLU A 41 -6.25 10.62 8.15
N LYS A 42 -6.93 9.91 9.06
CA LYS A 42 -8.03 9.02 8.75
C LYS A 42 -9.29 9.70 9.28
N PRO A 43 -10.37 9.75 8.50
CA PRO A 43 -11.58 10.47 8.87
C PRO A 43 -12.20 9.84 10.12
N SER A 44 -12.68 10.71 10.99
CA SER A 44 -13.35 10.43 12.25
C SER A 44 -14.57 9.53 12.03
N HIS A 45 -14.57 8.35 12.64
CA HIS A 45 -15.80 7.60 12.88
C HIS A 45 -15.90 7.39 14.39
N ASP A 46 -16.60 8.31 15.05
CA ASP A 46 -16.96 8.17 16.45
C ASP A 46 -17.91 6.97 16.60
N TYR A 47 -17.56 6.08 17.53
CA TYR A 47 -18.44 5.03 18.02
C TYR A 47 -18.70 5.36 19.49
N ILE A 48 -19.84 5.96 19.79
CA ILE A 48 -20.36 6.04 21.16
C ILE A 48 -21.56 5.09 21.24
N GLN A 49 -21.39 4.01 21.98
CA GLN A 49 -22.48 3.15 22.41
C GLN A 49 -22.83 3.45 23.85
N THR A 50 -23.92 4.20 24.08
CA THR A 50 -24.73 4.13 25.30
C THR A 50 -26.12 4.71 25.06
N GLY A 51 -27.16 3.98 25.45
CA GLY A 51 -28.45 4.55 25.87
C GLY A 51 -29.63 4.41 24.89
N ARG A 52 -30.53 3.47 25.15
CA ARG A 52 -31.89 3.40 24.60
C ARG A 52 -32.70 4.66 24.93
N SER A 53 -33.44 5.18 23.96
CA SER A 53 -34.82 5.66 24.15
C SER A 53 -35.55 5.71 22.81
N LEU A 54 -36.59 4.88 22.65
CA LEU A 54 -37.49 4.91 21.50
C LEU A 54 -38.46 6.08 21.69
N GLN A 55 -38.38 7.11 20.85
CA GLN A 55 -39.51 8.01 20.62
C GLN A 55 -39.60 8.32 19.12
N ALA A 56 -40.76 8.01 18.57
CA ALA A 56 -41.15 8.28 17.20
C ALA A 56 -41.65 9.73 17.08
N ALA A 57 -41.08 10.49 16.14
CA ALA A 57 -41.72 11.64 15.51
C ALA A 57 -40.85 12.15 14.35
N GLY A 58 -41.48 12.41 13.20
CA GLY A 58 -40.92 13.23 12.11
C GLY A 58 -40.35 12.43 10.94
N ILE A 59 -41.17 12.21 9.90
CA ILE A 59 -40.67 11.93 8.55
C ILE A 59 -40.30 13.30 7.98
N ASP A 60 -39.02 13.66 8.08
CA ASP A 60 -38.45 14.73 7.27
C ASP A 60 -37.71 14.09 6.09
N GLU A 61 -38.20 14.41 4.90
CA GLU A 61 -37.59 14.12 3.61
C GLU A 61 -36.23 14.82 3.47
N GLU A 62 -35.38 14.18 2.67
CA GLU A 62 -34.12 14.66 2.10
C GLU A 62 -32.87 14.71 2.98
N ASP A 63 -32.19 13.55 3.04
CA ASP A 63 -30.74 13.55 2.78
C ASP A 63 -30.35 12.31 1.95
N LYS A 64 -30.63 12.37 0.64
CA LYS A 64 -30.30 11.31 -0.36
C LYS A 64 -28.91 11.50 -0.98
N SER A 65 -27.94 12.08 -0.25
CA SER A 65 -26.63 12.43 -0.83
C SER A 65 -25.55 11.33 -0.67
N PHE A 66 -25.80 10.24 0.05
CA PHE A 66 -24.90 9.06 0.10
C PHE A 66 -25.37 7.88 -0.76
N LYS A 67 -25.98 8.16 -1.92
CA LYS A 67 -26.15 7.14 -2.96
C LYS A 67 -24.75 6.75 -3.46
N ARG A 68 -24.18 5.71 -2.86
CA ARG A 68 -23.03 4.96 -3.40
C ARG A 68 -23.26 4.82 -4.90
N HIS A 69 -22.33 5.33 -5.71
CA HIS A 69 -22.32 5.31 -7.18
C HIS A 69 -23.13 4.12 -7.74
N ARG A 70 -24.40 4.36 -8.07
CA ARG A 70 -25.26 3.37 -8.74
C ARG A 70 -24.83 3.15 -10.20
N ASP A 71 -23.93 3.99 -10.70
CA ASP A 71 -23.45 4.00 -12.08
C ASP A 71 -22.50 2.83 -12.42
N SER A 72 -22.23 1.93 -11.46
CA SER A 72 -21.35 0.77 -11.64
C SER A 72 -22.06 -0.58 -11.52
N CYS A 73 -23.39 -0.62 -11.54
CA CYS A 73 -24.12 -1.88 -11.50
C CYS A 73 -24.15 -2.52 -12.89
N ASP A 74 -23.64 -3.75 -13.00
CA ASP A 74 -23.59 -4.50 -14.26
C ASP A 74 -25.02 -4.84 -14.79
N TYR A 75 -26.01 -4.89 -13.89
CA TYR A 75 -27.41 -5.16 -14.20
C TYR A 75 -28.33 -4.00 -13.86
N LEU A 76 -29.41 -3.85 -14.63
CA LEU A 76 -30.55 -3.01 -14.24
C LEU A 76 -31.37 -3.70 -13.13
N ASP A 77 -31.97 -2.91 -12.23
CA ASP A 77 -32.73 -3.43 -11.07
C ASP A 77 -33.81 -4.45 -11.49
N ASP A 78 -34.55 -4.16 -12.56
CA ASP A 78 -35.62 -5.02 -13.09
C ASP A 78 -35.08 -6.33 -13.69
N GLU A 79 -33.92 -6.27 -14.35
CA GLU A 79 -33.27 -7.43 -14.96
C GLU A 79 -32.75 -8.37 -13.87
N LEU A 80 -32.05 -7.81 -12.88
CA LEU A 80 -31.49 -8.58 -11.76
C LEU A 80 -32.59 -9.22 -10.91
N ALA A 81 -33.71 -8.52 -10.70
CA ALA A 81 -34.88 -9.05 -9.99
C ALA A 81 -35.52 -10.25 -10.71
N GLY A 82 -35.40 -10.30 -12.04
CA GLY A 82 -35.88 -11.42 -12.86
C GLY A 82 -34.96 -12.65 -12.87
N MET A 83 -33.69 -12.52 -12.45
CA MET A 83 -32.72 -13.62 -12.49
C MET A 83 -32.74 -14.46 -11.20
N THR A 84 -32.70 -15.79 -11.35
CA THR A 84 -32.53 -16.67 -10.20
C THR A 84 -31.07 -16.69 -9.75
N TYR A 85 -30.84 -16.91 -8.45
CA TYR A 85 -29.48 -17.05 -7.90
C TYR A 85 -28.67 -18.15 -8.61
N ALA A 86 -29.30 -19.25 -8.98
CA ALA A 86 -28.63 -20.34 -9.70
C ALA A 86 -28.05 -19.85 -11.05
N MET A 87 -28.79 -19.01 -11.79
CA MET A 87 -28.31 -18.43 -13.05
C MET A 87 -27.11 -17.51 -12.82
N LEU A 88 -27.20 -16.61 -11.84
CA LEU A 88 -26.10 -15.69 -11.50
C LEU A 88 -24.84 -16.46 -11.06
N ARG A 89 -25.00 -17.55 -10.32
CA ARG A 89 -23.89 -18.40 -9.87
C ARG A 89 -23.20 -19.15 -11.02
N HIS A 90 -23.95 -19.49 -12.07
CA HIS A 90 -23.44 -20.22 -13.24
C HIS A 90 -23.01 -19.30 -14.39
N GLN A 91 -23.18 -17.99 -14.26
CA GLN A 91 -22.71 -17.03 -15.23
C GLN A 91 -21.19 -17.10 -15.36
N SER A 92 -20.68 -17.02 -16.59
CA SER A 92 -19.24 -16.98 -16.82
C SER A 92 -18.67 -15.62 -16.40
N PHE A 93 -17.42 -15.60 -15.95
CA PHE A 93 -16.77 -14.36 -15.52
C PHE A 93 -16.64 -13.32 -16.65
N ASP A 94 -16.51 -13.79 -17.89
CA ASP A 94 -16.28 -12.93 -19.06
C ASP A 94 -17.59 -12.39 -19.67
N ASP A 95 -18.75 -12.86 -19.21
CA ASP A 95 -20.06 -12.39 -19.66
C ASP A 95 -20.37 -11.00 -19.10
N ASP A 96 -20.17 -9.98 -19.93
CA ASP A 96 -20.54 -8.60 -19.61
C ASP A 96 -22.03 -8.35 -19.93
N PRO A 97 -22.91 -8.21 -18.92
CA PRO A 97 -24.34 -7.99 -19.14
C PRO A 97 -24.64 -6.64 -19.81
N LEU A 98 -23.80 -5.61 -19.64
CA LEU A 98 -24.00 -4.31 -20.27
C LEU A 98 -23.87 -4.40 -21.80
N LYS A 99 -23.07 -5.35 -22.31
CA LYS A 99 -22.95 -5.59 -23.75
C LYS A 99 -24.25 -6.11 -24.37
N LYS A 100 -25.13 -6.76 -23.61
CA LYS A 100 -26.41 -7.29 -24.13
C LYS A 100 -27.41 -6.18 -24.41
N VAL A 101 -27.33 -5.09 -23.66
CA VAL A 101 -28.23 -3.92 -23.77
C VAL A 101 -27.79 -2.98 -24.89
N LEU A 102 -26.59 -3.15 -25.45
CA LEU A 102 -26.10 -2.32 -26.54
C LEU A 102 -27.03 -2.40 -27.76
N GLN A 103 -27.25 -1.24 -28.39
CA GLN A 103 -28.00 -1.18 -29.63
C GLN A 103 -27.19 -1.82 -30.77
N PRO A 104 -27.86 -2.35 -31.81
CA PRO A 104 -27.18 -2.85 -33.00
C PRO A 104 -26.25 -1.81 -33.60
N ALA A 105 -25.03 -2.22 -33.93
CA ALA A 105 -24.04 -1.32 -34.52
C ALA A 105 -24.52 -0.77 -35.87
N THR A 106 -24.35 0.53 -36.08
CA THR A 106 -24.64 1.18 -37.37
C THR A 106 -23.54 0.82 -38.37
N PRO A 107 -23.86 0.40 -39.61
CA PRO A 107 -22.84 0.10 -40.61
C PRO A 107 -22.11 1.39 -41.05
N LEU A 108 -20.83 1.50 -40.69
CA LEU A 108 -19.95 2.57 -41.18
C LEU A 108 -19.54 2.28 -42.63
N THR A 109 -20.19 2.95 -43.58
CA THR A 109 -19.88 2.86 -45.01
C THR A 109 -19.01 4.04 -45.42
N GLY A 110 -17.78 3.78 -45.88
CA GLY A 110 -16.84 4.81 -46.36
C GLY A 110 -15.66 5.15 -45.43
N ASP A 111 -15.68 4.67 -44.18
CA ASP A 111 -14.60 4.96 -43.23
C ASP A 111 -13.33 4.12 -43.45
N THR A 112 -12.21 4.61 -42.90
CA THR A 112 -10.94 3.87 -42.89
C THR A 112 -11.08 2.56 -42.10
N LEU A 113 -10.30 1.54 -42.47
CA LEU A 113 -10.34 0.24 -41.79
C LEU A 113 -10.13 0.39 -40.27
N GLN A 114 -9.19 1.25 -39.86
CA GLN A 114 -8.91 1.52 -38.45
C GLN A 114 -10.10 2.15 -37.71
N ALA A 115 -10.79 3.11 -38.32
CA ALA A 115 -11.99 3.71 -37.73
C ALA A 115 -13.11 2.68 -37.56
N LYS A 116 -13.26 1.75 -38.51
CA LYS A 116 -14.21 0.63 -38.39
C LYS A 116 -13.83 -0.32 -37.26
N LEU A 117 -12.54 -0.67 -37.13
CA LEU A 117 -12.06 -1.54 -36.05
C LEU A 117 -12.30 -0.93 -34.67
N GLU A 118 -12.00 0.35 -34.49
CA GLU A 118 -12.29 1.06 -33.23
C GLU A 118 -13.80 1.15 -32.96
N HIS A 119 -14.62 1.38 -34.00
CA HIS A 119 -16.06 1.40 -33.86
C HIS A 119 -16.63 0.06 -33.40
N PHE A 120 -16.19 -1.05 -34.00
CA PHE A 120 -16.73 -2.39 -33.70
C PHE A 120 -16.16 -3.00 -32.42
N LYS A 121 -14.97 -2.61 -31.96
CA LYS A 121 -14.33 -3.12 -30.73
C LYS A 121 -15.23 -3.08 -29.48
N GLY A 122 -16.08 -2.05 -29.37
CA GLY A 122 -16.99 -1.85 -28.22
C GLY A 122 -18.42 -2.33 -28.45
N GLN A 123 -18.72 -2.90 -29.63
CA GLN A 123 -20.08 -3.31 -30.00
C GLN A 123 -20.39 -4.72 -29.51
N ARG A 124 -21.63 -5.15 -29.72
CA ARG A 124 -22.06 -6.52 -29.44
C ARG A 124 -21.23 -7.54 -30.21
N GLU A 125 -21.02 -8.70 -29.61
CA GLU A 125 -20.29 -9.82 -30.21
C GLU A 125 -20.88 -10.24 -31.56
N ALA A 126 -22.20 -10.29 -31.67
CA ALA A 126 -22.89 -10.63 -32.91
C ALA A 126 -22.59 -9.63 -34.05
N ASP A 127 -22.40 -8.35 -33.73
CA ASP A 127 -22.11 -7.31 -34.72
C ASP A 127 -20.63 -7.32 -35.11
N GLN A 128 -19.72 -7.57 -34.14
CA GLN A 128 -18.30 -7.81 -34.40
C GLN A 128 -18.09 -9.03 -35.32
N GLN A 129 -18.75 -10.14 -35.03
CA GLN A 129 -18.64 -11.36 -35.82
C GLN A 129 -19.12 -11.13 -37.26
N LYS A 130 -20.26 -10.45 -37.44
CA LYS A 130 -20.77 -10.09 -38.77
C LYS A 130 -19.79 -9.22 -39.53
N PHE A 131 -19.19 -8.22 -38.87
CA PHE A 131 -18.20 -7.34 -39.47
C PHE A 131 -16.97 -8.12 -39.98
N PHE A 132 -16.38 -8.99 -39.17
CA PHE A 132 -15.23 -9.79 -39.58
C PHE A 132 -15.56 -10.84 -40.65
N THR A 133 -16.78 -11.39 -40.63
CA THR A 133 -17.22 -12.38 -41.63
C THR A 133 -17.43 -11.75 -43.01
N GLN A 134 -17.81 -10.48 -43.07
CA GLN A 134 -18.01 -9.72 -44.32
C GLN A 134 -16.72 -9.13 -44.88
N MET A 135 -15.61 -9.22 -44.14
CA MET A 135 -14.34 -8.61 -44.49
C MET A 135 -13.60 -9.43 -45.57
N ASN A 136 -12.90 -8.74 -46.49
CA ASN A 136 -12.01 -9.41 -47.42
C ASN A 136 -10.70 -9.86 -46.73
N VAL A 137 -9.97 -10.79 -47.35
CA VAL A 137 -8.74 -11.38 -46.77
C VAL A 137 -7.65 -10.32 -46.53
N SER A 138 -7.50 -9.34 -47.43
CA SER A 138 -6.48 -8.29 -47.31
C SER A 138 -6.73 -7.37 -46.12
N ASP A 139 -7.98 -6.95 -45.93
CA ASP A 139 -8.42 -6.14 -44.79
C ASP A 139 -8.37 -6.96 -43.50
N TRP A 140 -8.62 -8.27 -43.57
CA TRP A 140 -8.48 -9.16 -42.41
C TRP A 140 -7.03 -9.23 -41.94
N GLN A 141 -6.07 -9.41 -42.87
CA GLN A 141 -4.64 -9.40 -42.53
C GLN A 141 -4.21 -8.06 -41.92
N ARG A 142 -4.64 -6.94 -42.52
CA ARG A 142 -4.34 -5.59 -42.00
C ARG A 142 -4.99 -5.31 -40.65
N SER A 143 -6.16 -5.88 -40.39
CA SER A 143 -6.82 -5.82 -39.09
C SER A 143 -6.04 -6.60 -38.03
N GLY A 144 -5.40 -7.70 -38.42
CA GLY A 144 -4.48 -8.47 -37.58
C GLY A 144 -3.27 -7.64 -37.12
N ASP A 145 -2.60 -6.94 -38.03
CA ASP A 145 -1.47 -6.06 -37.69
C ASP A 145 -1.89 -4.99 -36.67
N TRP A 146 -3.04 -4.34 -36.91
CA TRP A 146 -3.61 -3.36 -35.99
C TRP A 146 -3.92 -3.95 -34.60
N LEU A 147 -4.43 -5.18 -34.53
CA LEU A 147 -4.71 -5.88 -33.27
C LEU A 147 -3.42 -6.16 -32.50
N LEU A 148 -2.35 -6.56 -33.20
CA LEU A 148 -1.06 -6.85 -32.59
C LEU A 148 -0.40 -5.60 -32.02
N ASP A 149 -0.48 -4.47 -32.72
CA ASP A 149 -0.02 -3.18 -32.20
C ASP A 149 -0.74 -2.83 -30.88
N ARG A 150 -2.07 -2.98 -30.88
CA ARG A 150 -2.88 -2.72 -29.69
C ARG A 150 -2.56 -3.68 -28.54
N PHE A 151 -2.31 -4.95 -28.83
CA PHE A 151 -1.88 -5.93 -27.84
C PHE A 151 -0.50 -5.56 -27.26
N GLY A 152 0.43 -5.12 -28.11
CA GLY A 152 1.75 -4.64 -27.71
C GLY A 152 1.65 -3.49 -26.71
N GLU A 153 0.78 -2.52 -26.96
CA GLU A 153 0.54 -1.41 -26.02
C GLU A 153 0.01 -1.89 -24.66
N VAL A 154 -0.94 -2.84 -24.65
CA VAL A 154 -1.51 -3.38 -23.40
C VAL A 154 -0.44 -4.18 -22.63
N ALA A 155 0.34 -5.00 -23.32
CA ALA A 155 1.43 -5.76 -22.72
C ALA A 155 2.51 -4.85 -22.13
N GLN A 156 2.82 -3.74 -22.81
CA GLN A 156 3.76 -2.73 -22.31
C GLN A 156 3.23 -2.06 -21.03
N LYS A 157 1.96 -1.64 -21.01
CA LYS A 157 1.33 -1.10 -19.79
C LYS A 157 1.34 -2.09 -18.63
N LEU A 158 1.06 -3.36 -18.90
CA LEU A 158 1.12 -4.42 -17.88
C LEU A 158 2.55 -4.59 -17.33
N LYS A 159 3.55 -4.56 -18.21
CA LYS A 159 4.97 -4.63 -17.84
C LYS A 159 5.37 -3.43 -16.97
N GLU A 160 4.98 -2.23 -17.37
CA GLU A 160 5.26 -0.99 -16.63
C GLU A 160 4.61 -1.00 -15.25
N SER A 161 3.34 -1.41 -15.16
CA SER A 161 2.63 -1.56 -13.88
C SER A 161 3.33 -2.54 -12.95
N ARG A 162 3.75 -3.71 -13.46
CA ARG A 162 4.52 -4.69 -12.69
C ARG A 162 5.87 -4.15 -12.24
N LYS A 163 6.56 -3.41 -13.10
CA LYS A 163 7.84 -2.79 -12.78
C LYS A 163 7.66 -1.74 -11.67
N SER A 164 6.71 -0.83 -11.83
CA SER A 164 6.39 0.19 -10.82
C SER A 164 6.06 -0.43 -9.46
N LYS A 165 5.31 -1.55 -9.43
CA LYS A 165 5.06 -2.28 -8.19
C LYS A 165 6.35 -2.82 -7.55
N ARG A 166 7.28 -3.37 -8.34
CA ARG A 166 8.57 -3.86 -7.83
C ARG A 166 9.42 -2.72 -7.32
N ASP A 167 9.59 -1.66 -8.12
CA ASP A 167 10.37 -0.48 -7.76
C ASP A 167 9.84 0.16 -6.44
N LEU A 168 8.53 0.11 -6.21
CA LEU A 168 7.91 0.57 -4.97
C LEU A 168 8.20 -0.38 -3.79
N VAL A 169 8.12 -1.69 -4.00
CA VAL A 169 8.48 -2.69 -2.97
C VAL A 169 9.95 -2.55 -2.58
N ASP A 170 10.85 -2.40 -3.56
CA ASP A 170 12.29 -2.24 -3.32
C ASP A 170 12.58 -1.00 -2.46
N GLN A 171 11.84 0.10 -2.67
CA GLN A 171 11.93 1.30 -1.83
C GLN A 171 11.51 1.03 -0.39
N PHE A 172 10.40 0.32 -0.19
CA PHE A 172 9.94 -0.06 1.15
C PHE A 172 10.92 -1.02 1.83
N GLU A 173 11.45 -2.01 1.12
CA GLU A 173 12.43 -2.94 1.66
C GLU A 173 13.71 -2.21 2.10
N SER A 174 14.18 -1.25 1.31
CA SER A 174 15.32 -0.40 1.67
C SER A 174 15.05 0.44 2.92
N GLU A 175 13.88 1.07 3.01
CA GLU A 175 13.49 1.87 4.17
C GLU A 175 13.35 1.00 5.43
N ILE A 176 12.72 -0.18 5.31
CA ILE A 176 12.56 -1.13 6.42
C ILE A 176 13.93 -1.59 6.91
N SER A 177 14.84 -1.94 6.00
CA SER A 177 16.20 -2.37 6.34
C SER A 177 16.97 -1.29 7.11
N SER A 178 16.93 -0.03 6.65
CA SER A 178 17.59 1.09 7.33
C SER A 178 17.04 1.35 8.74
N ARG A 179 15.71 1.25 8.90
CA ARG A 179 15.06 1.41 10.20
C ARG A 179 15.36 0.25 11.14
N GLU A 180 15.31 -0.98 10.65
CA GLU A 180 15.63 -2.18 11.41
C GLU A 180 17.07 -2.10 11.93
N GLU A 181 18.03 -1.74 11.08
CA GLU A 181 19.43 -1.59 11.46
C GLU A 181 19.61 -0.54 12.57
N THR A 182 18.93 0.60 12.46
CA THR A 182 18.97 1.66 13.47
C THR A 182 18.43 1.15 14.82
N VAL A 183 17.30 0.44 14.80
CA VAL A 183 16.70 -0.15 16.00
C VAL A 183 17.62 -1.20 16.60
N ARG A 184 18.20 -2.09 15.78
CA ARG A 184 19.14 -3.11 16.21
C ARG A 184 20.35 -2.51 16.92
N GLN A 185 20.98 -1.49 16.34
CA GLN A 185 22.12 -0.79 16.96
C GLN A 185 21.75 -0.13 18.29
N GLN A 186 20.57 0.49 18.39
CA GLN A 186 20.10 1.09 19.63
C GLN A 186 19.85 0.03 20.71
N THR A 187 19.19 -1.08 20.36
CA THR A 187 18.95 -2.20 21.28
C THR A 187 20.27 -2.81 21.76
N GLU A 188 21.23 -3.04 20.88
CA GLU A 188 22.57 -3.53 21.24
C GLU A 188 23.29 -2.58 22.20
N SER A 189 23.22 -1.27 21.94
CA SER A 189 23.80 -0.23 22.82
C SER A 189 23.16 -0.21 24.21
N ILE A 190 21.82 -0.31 24.28
CA ILE A 190 21.08 -0.38 25.53
C ILE A 190 21.45 -1.64 26.31
N THR A 191 21.44 -2.80 25.66
CA THR A 191 21.82 -4.08 26.28
C THR A 191 23.24 -4.03 26.83
N LYS A 192 24.19 -3.44 26.09
CA LYS A 192 25.56 -3.26 26.56
C LYS A 192 25.64 -2.33 27.77
N LYS A 193 24.89 -1.23 27.80
CA LYS A 193 24.82 -0.32 28.94
C LYS A 193 24.22 -0.99 30.17
N LEU A 194 23.12 -1.73 30.00
CA LEU A 194 22.49 -2.51 31.08
C LEU A 194 23.45 -3.57 31.62
N GLY A 195 24.19 -4.27 30.76
CA GLY A 195 25.22 -5.22 31.17
C GLY A 195 26.32 -4.59 32.03
N LYS A 196 26.80 -3.39 31.66
CA LYS A 196 27.78 -2.64 32.45
C LYS A 196 27.23 -2.21 33.81
N ILE A 197 25.98 -1.73 33.85
CA ILE A 197 25.32 -1.33 35.11
C ILE A 197 25.17 -2.54 36.02
N LYS A 198 24.73 -3.69 35.47
CA LYS A 198 24.61 -4.93 36.21
C LYS A 198 25.96 -5.36 36.81
N HIS A 199 27.01 -5.42 35.99
CA HIS A 199 28.33 -5.83 36.45
C HIS A 199 28.89 -4.89 37.52
N LYS A 200 28.80 -3.57 37.32
CA LYS A 200 29.21 -2.58 38.31
C LYS A 200 28.42 -2.72 39.62
N GLY A 201 27.12 -3.03 39.54
CA GLY A 201 26.29 -3.27 40.73
C GLY A 201 26.70 -4.53 41.50
N GLU A 202 27.04 -5.61 40.78
CA GLU A 202 27.57 -6.85 41.37
C GLU A 202 28.92 -6.61 42.06
N ASP A 203 29.85 -5.89 41.41
CA ASP A 203 31.15 -5.56 41.98
C ASP A 203 31.02 -4.72 43.26
N MET A 204 30.14 -3.72 43.27
CA MET A 204 29.88 -2.88 44.46
C MET A 204 29.27 -3.65 45.64
N LEU A 205 28.53 -4.73 45.37
CA LEU A 205 27.99 -5.61 46.41
C LEU A 205 29.06 -6.55 46.94
N ALA A 206 29.87 -7.12 46.07
CA ALA A 206 30.96 -8.02 46.45
C ALA A 206 32.04 -7.32 47.29
N ASP A 207 32.36 -6.05 46.98
CA ASP A 207 33.35 -5.25 47.72
C ASP A 207 32.88 -4.86 49.14
N LYS A 208 31.58 -5.02 49.43
CA LYS A 208 30.95 -4.67 50.71
C LYS A 208 30.83 -5.86 51.68
N GLU A 209 31.19 -7.07 51.25
CA GLU A 209 31.19 -8.29 52.07
C GLU A 209 32.56 -8.63 52.69
N ILE A 210 33.47 -7.66 52.80
CA ILE A 210 34.78 -7.77 53.48
C ILE A 210 34.80 -6.92 54.76
#